data_AF-A0A930A2T1-F1
#
_entry.id   AF-A0A930A2T1-F1
#
_cell.length_a   1.000
_cell.length_b   1.000
_cell.length_c   1.000
_cell.angle_alpha   90.00
_cell.angle_beta   90.00
_cell.angle_gamma   90.00
#
_symmetry.space_group_name_H-M   'P 1'
#
loop_
_entity.id
_entity.type
_entity.pdbx_description
1 polymer ?
#
loop_
_entity_poly.entity_id
_entity_poly.type
_entity_poly.pdbx_seq_one_letter_code
_entity_poly.pdbx_strand_id
1 'polypeptide(L)'
;MIAEWIERKKRKHNCKVHFGSDSIRMKDCIVAPVHMISDEIYDNQELDFYVETKYDVYLLRIINKEDSRGIICPAKRDGIIYIISNLPVSRGNITMQVKRALNSVEKYGFPNLKNPKFEVEFDIE
;
A
#
# COMPACT_ATOMS: atom_id res chain seq x y z
N MET A 1 20.33 7.59 -4.23
CA MET A 1 21.32 8.21 -3.32
C MET A 1 21.50 7.30 -2.11
N ILE A 2 22.72 7.19 -1.56
CA ILE A 2 23.06 6.31 -0.43
C ILE A 2 22.11 6.51 0.77
N ALA A 3 21.71 7.76 1.04
CA ALA A 3 20.78 8.10 2.13
C ALA A 3 19.41 7.42 2.01
N GLU A 4 18.82 7.37 0.82
CA GLU A 4 17.49 6.78 0.62
C GLU A 4 17.51 5.27 0.91
N TRP A 5 18.53 4.56 0.45
CA TRP A 5 18.68 3.13 0.70
C TRP A 5 18.85 2.80 2.20
N ILE A 6 19.58 3.65 2.93
CA ILE A 6 19.73 3.51 4.39
C ILE A 6 18.38 3.67 5.08
N GLU A 7 17.59 4.68 4.70
CA GLU A 7 16.27 4.90 5.29
C GLU A 7 15.31 3.73 5.01
N ARG A 8 15.35 3.14 3.81
CA ARG A 8 14.59 1.91 3.48
C ARG A 8 14.95 0.74 4.37
N LYS A 9 16.24 0.52 4.61
CA LYS A 9 16.73 -0.55 5.49
C LYS A 9 16.26 -0.34 6.93
N LYS A 10 16.33 0.90 7.44
CA LYS A 10 15.82 1.24 8.78
C LYS A 10 14.31 1.00 8.89
N ARG A 11 13.52 1.45 7.93
CA ARG A 11 12.06 1.24 7.91
C ARG A 11 11.69 -0.23 7.95
N LYS A 12 12.29 -1.01 7.06
CA LYS A 12 12.05 -2.45 7.01
C LYS A 12 12.44 -3.14 8.32
N HIS A 13 13.55 -2.75 8.94
CA HIS A 13 13.96 -3.30 10.24
C HIS A 13 13.00 -2.89 11.38
N ASN A 14 12.52 -1.66 11.37
CA ASN A 14 11.64 -1.13 12.42
C ASN A 14 10.17 -1.56 12.25
N CYS A 15 9.78 -2.01 11.06
CA CYS A 15 8.44 -2.52 10.78
C CYS A 15 8.24 -3.84 11.54
N LYS A 16 7.45 -3.79 12.62
CA LYS A 16 7.15 -4.96 13.49
C LYS A 16 5.94 -5.78 13.04
N VAL A 17 5.50 -5.57 11.80
CA VAL A 17 4.26 -6.16 11.29
C VAL A 17 4.44 -7.67 11.18
N HIS A 18 3.46 -8.40 11.71
CA HIS A 18 3.43 -9.84 11.59
C HIS A 18 2.76 -10.23 10.26
N PHE A 19 3.56 -10.63 9.27
CA PHE A 19 3.05 -11.17 8.02
C PHE A 19 2.71 -12.66 8.21
N GLY A 20 1.48 -12.91 8.68
CA GLY A 20 0.96 -14.23 9.07
C GLY A 20 0.15 -14.94 7.98
N SER A 21 -0.72 -15.85 8.41
CA SER A 21 -1.60 -16.67 7.54
C SER A 21 -2.67 -15.87 6.79
N ASP A 22 -3.00 -14.68 7.28
CA ASP A 22 -3.94 -13.72 6.70
C ASP A 22 -3.29 -12.77 5.69
N SER A 23 -1.98 -12.90 5.46
CA SER A 23 -1.25 -12.07 4.50
C SER A 23 -1.52 -12.49 3.06
N ILE A 24 -1.76 -11.51 2.20
CA ILE A 24 -1.89 -11.69 0.76
C ILE A 24 -0.48 -11.74 0.17
N ARG A 25 -0.11 -12.90 -0.39
CA ARG A 25 1.17 -13.06 -1.11
C ARG A 25 0.98 -12.69 -2.58
N MET A 26 1.83 -11.78 -3.05
CA MET A 26 1.95 -11.40 -4.46
C MET A 26 3.37 -11.69 -4.93
N LYS A 27 3.60 -11.61 -6.25
CA LYS A 27 4.90 -11.93 -6.86
C LYS A 27 6.06 -11.16 -6.23
N ASP A 28 5.84 -9.87 -5.98
CA ASP A 28 6.89 -8.93 -5.57
C ASP A 28 6.68 -8.30 -4.18
N CYS A 29 5.62 -8.71 -3.48
CA CYS A 29 5.31 -8.20 -2.15
C CYS A 29 4.46 -9.16 -1.30
N ILE A 30 4.47 -8.92 0.01
CA ILE A 30 3.54 -9.50 0.96
C ILE A 30 2.72 -8.36 1.55
N VAL A 31 1.39 -8.53 1.58
CA VAL A 31 0.47 -7.52 2.09
C VAL A 31 -0.22 -8.06 3.33
N ALA A 32 -0.19 -7.30 4.43
CA ALA A 32 -0.88 -7.64 5.68
C ALA A 32 -1.83 -6.51 6.09
N PRO A 33 -3.06 -6.82 6.54
CA PRO A 33 -3.96 -5.80 7.06
C PRO A 33 -3.40 -5.19 8.36
N VAL A 34 -3.57 -3.88 8.54
CA VAL A 34 -3.17 -3.18 9.77
C VAL A 34 -4.12 -3.50 10.93
N HIS A 35 -5.40 -3.67 10.61
CA HIS A 35 -6.47 -3.95 11.56
C HIS A 35 -7.30 -5.14 11.10
N MET A 36 -8.03 -5.78 12.02
CA MET A 36 -9.03 -6.77 11.64
C MET A 36 -10.08 -6.11 10.75
N ILE A 37 -10.34 -6.70 9.59
CA ILE A 37 -11.32 -6.20 8.63
C ILE A 37 -12.66 -6.86 8.92
N SER A 38 -13.66 -6.03 9.23
CA SER A 38 -15.06 -6.43 9.39
C SER A 38 -15.61 -7.09 8.13
N ASP A 39 -16.62 -7.96 8.29
CA ASP A 39 -17.35 -8.53 7.15
C ASP A 39 -18.22 -7.47 6.45
N GLU A 40 -18.76 -6.52 7.22
CA GLU A 40 -19.43 -5.33 6.69
C GLU A 40 -18.42 -4.20 6.47
N ILE A 41 -18.37 -3.69 5.24
CA ILE A 41 -17.55 -2.55 4.85
C ILE A 41 -18.46 -1.43 4.33
N TYR A 42 -18.41 -0.26 4.97
CA TYR A 42 -19.26 0.88 4.66
C TYR A 42 -18.60 1.84 3.67
N ASP A 43 -19.41 2.71 3.05
CA ASP A 43 -18.91 3.74 2.15
C ASP A 43 -17.93 4.68 2.86
N ASN A 44 -16.86 5.04 2.15
CA ASN A 44 -15.73 5.84 2.64
C ASN A 44 -14.95 5.22 3.80
N GLN A 45 -15.21 3.96 4.16
CA GLN A 45 -14.38 3.25 5.13
C GLN A 45 -12.96 3.07 4.59
N GLU A 46 -11.98 3.29 5.46
CA GLU A 46 -10.56 3.14 5.15
C GLU A 46 -10.07 1.75 5.61
N LEU A 47 -9.42 1.03 4.71
CA LEU A 47 -8.74 -0.24 4.97
C LEU A 47 -7.25 -0.04 4.74
N ASP A 48 -6.48 -0.16 5.81
CA ASP A 48 -5.03 0.01 5.76
C ASP A 48 -4.31 -1.33 5.71
N PHE A 49 -3.25 -1.38 4.89
CA PHE A 49 -2.42 -2.54 4.67
C PHE A 49 -0.95 -2.15 4.68
N TYR A 50 -0.13 -2.93 5.38
CA TYR A 50 1.31 -2.90 5.19
C TYR A 50 1.68 -3.74 3.98
N VAL A 51 2.54 -3.19 3.13
CA VAL A 51 3.06 -3.87 1.95
C VAL A 51 4.57 -3.98 2.10
N GLU A 52 5.07 -5.17 2.36
CA GLU A 52 6.50 -5.44 2.40
C GLU A 52 6.99 -5.96 1.05
N THR A 53 8.05 -5.34 0.52
CA THR A 53 8.74 -5.81 -0.68
C THR A 53 10.17 -6.24 -0.34
N LYS A 54 10.89 -6.72 -1.36
CA LYS A 54 12.34 -6.92 -1.26
C LYS A 54 13.07 -5.61 -0.92
N TYR A 55 12.52 -4.46 -1.29
CA TYR A 55 13.20 -3.17 -1.29
C TYR A 55 12.79 -2.26 -0.13
N ASP A 56 11.52 -2.25 0.27
CA ASP A 56 10.97 -1.28 1.23
C ASP A 56 9.67 -1.79 1.90
N VAL A 57 9.11 -0.97 2.77
CA VAL A 57 7.75 -1.12 3.31
C VAL A 57 6.91 0.10 2.92
N TYR A 58 5.69 -0.16 2.45
CA TYR A 58 4.69 0.84 2.09
C TYR A 58 3.44 0.71 2.97
N LEU A 59 2.68 1.80 3.09
CA LEU A 59 1.30 1.74 3.59
C LEU A 59 0.34 1.93 2.42
N LEU A 60 -0.48 0.92 2.14
CA LEU A 60 -1.58 1.00 1.20
C LEU A 60 -2.88 1.25 1.97
N ARG A 61 -3.59 2.33 1.63
CA ARG A 61 -4.95 2.62 2.11
C ARG A 61 -5.93 2.43 0.96
N ILE A 62 -6.91 1.56 1.13
CA ILE A 62 -8.07 1.48 0.25
C ILE A 62 -9.24 2.18 0.93
N ILE A 63 -9.77 3.22 0.29
CA ILE A 63 -10.99 3.90 0.71
C ILE A 63 -12.14 3.29 -0.11
N ASN A 64 -13.16 2.76 0.57
CA ASN A 64 -14.32 2.16 -0.09
C ASN A 64 -15.15 3.22 -0.82
N LYS A 65 -14.85 3.43 -2.10
CA LYS A 65 -15.46 4.49 -2.91
C LYS A 65 -15.38 4.16 -4.40
N GLU A 66 -16.45 4.44 -5.13
CA GLU A 66 -16.51 4.32 -6.59
C GLU A 66 -15.86 5.52 -7.29
N ASP A 67 -14.52 5.54 -7.35
CA ASP A 67 -13.75 6.64 -7.94
C ASP A 67 -12.56 6.13 -8.79
N SER A 68 -12.04 4.93 -8.50
CA SER A 68 -10.94 4.26 -9.23
C SER A 68 -9.70 5.16 -9.44
N ARG A 69 -9.41 6.02 -8.47
CA ARG A 69 -8.26 6.93 -8.45
C ARG A 69 -7.40 6.68 -7.23
N GLY A 70 -6.11 6.98 -7.33
CA GLY A 70 -5.19 6.88 -6.22
C GLY A 70 -4.20 8.03 -6.17
N ILE A 71 -3.50 8.12 -5.03
CA ILE A 71 -2.48 9.12 -4.76
C ILE A 71 -1.28 8.42 -4.10
N ILE A 72 -0.07 8.69 -4.60
CA ILE A 72 1.18 8.33 -3.94
C ILE A 72 1.67 9.55 -3.19
N CYS A 73 1.67 9.49 -1.86
CA CYS A 73 2.13 10.59 -1.02
C CYS A 73 3.63 10.46 -0.72
N PRO A 74 4.37 11.58 -0.66
CA PRO A 74 5.73 11.60 -0.15
C PRO A 74 5.81 10.98 1.25
N ALA A 75 6.86 10.22 1.49
CA ALA A 75 7.20 9.79 2.83
C ALA A 75 7.45 11.01 3.74
N LYS A 76 6.67 11.09 4.82
CA LYS A 76 6.81 12.12 5.87
C LYS A 76 7.85 11.65 6.92
N ARG A 77 7.70 12.10 8.17
CA ARG A 77 8.67 11.90 9.26
C ARG A 77 9.05 10.43 9.51
N ASP A 78 8.11 9.50 9.32
CA ASP A 78 8.31 8.07 9.54
C ASP A 78 8.90 7.35 8.32
N GLY A 79 9.13 8.09 7.24
CA GLY A 79 9.80 7.62 6.03
C GLY A 79 8.97 6.67 5.15
N ILE A 80 7.79 6.24 5.57
CA ILE A 80 6.96 5.30 4.79
C ILE A 80 6.20 6.07 3.70
N ILE A 81 6.23 5.56 2.48
CA ILE A 81 5.44 6.08 1.36
C ILE A 81 4.00 5.54 1.52
N TYR A 82 3.03 6.44 1.40
CA TYR A 82 1.61 6.13 1.49
C TYR A 82 1.04 6.05 0.08
N ILE A 83 0.29 4.98 -0.20
CA ILE A 83 -0.46 4.77 -1.43
C ILE A 83 -1.93 4.78 -1.02
N ILE A 84 -2.67 5.80 -1.43
CA ILE A 84 -4.11 5.90 -1.16
C ILE A 84 -4.83 5.51 -2.44
N SER A 85 -5.88 4.70 -2.35
CA SER A 85 -6.63 4.19 -3.51
C SER A 85 -8.11 4.17 -3.20
N ASN A 86 -8.91 4.83 -4.02
CA ASN A 86 -10.36 4.81 -3.95
C ASN A 86 -10.87 3.68 -4.83
N LEU A 87 -11.30 2.58 -4.22
CA LEU A 87 -11.81 1.40 -4.93
C LEU A 87 -13.04 0.85 -4.19
N PRO A 88 -14.08 0.38 -4.91
CA PRO A 88 -15.19 -0.29 -4.28
C PRO A 88 -14.72 -1.63 -3.69
N VAL A 89 -14.82 -1.77 -2.38
CA VAL A 89 -14.31 -2.92 -1.64
C VAL A 89 -15.42 -3.58 -0.84
N SER A 90 -15.44 -4.90 -0.91
CA SER A 90 -16.26 -5.78 -0.10
C SER A 90 -15.39 -6.93 0.40
N ARG A 91 -15.84 -7.65 1.43
CA ARG A 91 -15.10 -8.76 2.03
C ARG A 91 -14.63 -9.79 0.98
N GLY A 92 -15.46 -10.06 -0.03
CA GLY A 92 -15.18 -11.02 -1.09
C GLY A 92 -14.15 -10.55 -2.13
N ASN A 93 -13.84 -9.25 -2.21
CA ASN A 93 -12.99 -8.71 -3.28
C ASN A 93 -11.72 -7.98 -2.79
N ILE A 94 -11.46 -7.91 -1.48
CA ILE A 94 -10.31 -7.18 -0.91
C ILE A 94 -9.00 -7.54 -1.61
N THR A 95 -8.73 -8.85 -1.76
CA THR A 95 -7.49 -9.32 -2.39
C THR A 95 -7.38 -8.85 -3.85
N MET A 96 -8.49 -8.79 -4.57
CA MET A 96 -8.52 -8.29 -5.95
C MET A 96 -8.23 -6.78 -5.98
N GLN A 97 -8.84 -6.00 -5.08
CA GLN A 97 -8.65 -4.55 -5.06
C GLN A 97 -7.23 -4.16 -4.61
N VAL A 98 -6.65 -4.88 -3.63
CA VAL A 98 -5.23 -4.73 -3.26
C VAL A 98 -4.33 -4.97 -4.48
N LYS A 99 -4.58 -6.03 -5.23
CA LYS A 99 -3.81 -6.33 -6.45
C LYS A 99 -3.96 -5.23 -7.50
N ARG A 100 -5.19 -4.77 -7.76
CA ARG A 100 -5.44 -3.68 -8.73
C ARG A 100 -4.71 -2.40 -8.34
N ALA A 101 -4.86 -1.96 -7.09
CA ALA A 101 -4.16 -0.79 -6.57
C ALA A 101 -2.64 -0.88 -6.76
N LEU A 102 -2.01 -2.00 -6.37
CA LEU A 102 -0.56 -2.16 -6.48
C LEU A 102 -0.07 -2.30 -7.92
N ASN A 103 -0.82 -3.00 -8.79
CA ASN A 103 -0.50 -3.12 -10.21
C ASN A 103 -0.51 -1.74 -10.89
N SER A 104 -1.50 -0.88 -10.59
CA SER A 104 -1.56 0.48 -11.14
C SER A 104 -0.40 1.37 -10.71
N VAL A 105 0.29 0.99 -9.63
CA VAL A 105 1.45 1.72 -9.11
C VAL A 105 2.78 1.23 -9.71
N GLU A 106 2.80 0.08 -10.42
CA GLU A 106 4.00 -0.44 -11.10
C GLU A 106 4.60 0.55 -12.08
N LYS A 107 3.78 1.28 -12.84
CA LYS A 107 4.23 2.31 -13.78
C LYS A 107 5.00 3.47 -13.12
N TYR A 108 4.85 3.64 -11.81
CA TYR A 108 5.59 4.64 -11.02
C TYR A 108 6.83 4.06 -10.32
N GLY A 109 7.08 2.76 -10.49
CA GLY A 109 8.29 2.08 -10.01
C GLY A 109 8.08 1.09 -8.87
N PHE A 110 6.84 0.75 -8.50
CA PHE A 110 6.58 -0.37 -7.58
C PHE A 110 7.13 -1.68 -8.17
N PRO A 111 7.73 -2.59 -7.37
CA PRO A 111 7.87 -2.64 -5.90
C PRO A 111 9.03 -1.83 -5.31
N ASN A 112 9.72 -1.02 -6.12
CA ASN A 112 10.91 -0.23 -5.77
C ASN A 112 10.63 1.28 -5.87
N LEU A 113 9.43 1.73 -5.48
CA LEU A 113 9.01 3.13 -5.58
C LEU A 113 10.04 4.03 -4.93
N LYS A 114 10.46 5.07 -5.67
CA LYS A 114 11.27 6.15 -5.10
C LYS A 114 10.36 7.08 -4.32
N ASN A 115 10.87 7.66 -3.24
CA ASN A 115 10.12 8.65 -2.49
C ASN A 115 9.80 9.85 -3.40
N PRO A 116 8.52 10.13 -3.73
CA PRO A 116 8.20 11.27 -4.57
C PRO A 116 8.41 12.57 -3.77
N LYS A 117 8.68 13.67 -4.49
CA LYS A 117 8.86 14.99 -3.85
C LYS A 117 7.52 15.66 -3.52
N PHE A 118 6.46 15.29 -4.24
CA PHE A 118 5.11 15.82 -4.15
C PHE A 118 4.13 14.66 -4.37
N GLU A 119 2.85 14.89 -4.10
CA GLU A 119 1.79 13.89 -4.31
C GLU A 119 1.64 13.58 -5.80
N VAL A 120 1.49 12.29 -6.13
CA VAL A 120 1.32 11.82 -7.51
C VAL A 120 -0.04 11.15 -7.64
N GLU A 121 -0.95 11.77 -8.38
CA GLU A 121 -2.24 11.17 -8.72
C GLU A 121 -2.08 10.10 -9.80
N PHE A 122 -2.93 9.07 -9.74
CA PHE A 122 -2.96 8.00 -10.73
C PHE A 122 -4.35 7.39 -10.90
N ASP A 123 -4.65 6.95 -12.11
CA ASP A 123 -5.83 6.13 -12.40
C ASP A 123 -5.57 4.65 -12.10
N ILE A 124 -6.61 3.96 -11.62
CA ILE A 124 -6.60 2.54 -11.29
C ILE A 124 -7.41 1.77 -12.34
N GLU A 125 -6.72 0.89 -13.08
CA GLU A 125 -7.30 0.03 -14.12
C GLU A 125 -7.86 -1.29 -13.57
#